data_AF-A0A5C6BHA6-F1
#
_entry.id   AF-A0A5C6BHA6-F1
#
_cell.length_a   1.000
_cell.length_b   1.000
_cell.length_c   1.000
_cell.angle_alpha   90.00
_cell.angle_beta   90.00
_cell.angle_gamma   90.00
#
_symmetry.space_group_name_H-M   'P 1'
#
loop_
_entity.id
_entity.type
_entity.pdbx_description
1 polymer ?
#
loop_
_entity_poly.entity_id
_entity_poly.type
_entity_poly.pdbx_seq_one_letter_code
_entity_poly.pdbx_strand_id
1 'polypeptide(L)'
;MMRYPRRLSVMFLTIVCSSTVQAEDAGRHDMLLLLPGGPVHLRVQIMDDAKTLEQTRADYLTRLVASLDTDQDGKLSRTETQKHPLFVSGRRFEGNKFLDSLRSSRPYTTQDLELAVDRAAGQLVTYRQNNALADQDLSVFRVLDRDESGLIDRVEMQLSPARIAERDSDFDQCVTFDEFLTTAPTTMQGALVSPLLDEPPGAVHSEMLRDATEPILAARLVRRYDTDRDAHLTADELGWKAERLESLDVDQDGKLSMQEMSRLATAEPDMSLTVDLHQSSSDAMQLVSAHAADVEVARSDLIRLQRGGLSLSVSYRHRDPMAEANANAADTFNAIDVDANGYLDRDEIAEHQRFARYLFDAMDQDDDDRVFAEEMMSYVKQYTEPASTTCQVTLLDNGNGFFQILDTNADGRISIRELRQCETQLLNVAGNESAINPSRLTKSYRIEIQRGGVGLFGRVDRPTMDTPEAFLKPPSGPIWFQRMDRNGDGDLTWDEFLGPRDVFHQTDADHDDLIDEAEATQATKDAT
;
A
#
# COMPACT_ATOMS: atom_id res chain seq x y z
N MET A 1 15.56 58.40 -63.77
CA MET A 1 15.94 57.04 -64.22
C MET A 1 16.83 56.42 -63.15
N MET A 2 16.33 55.35 -62.51
CA MET A 2 16.98 54.37 -61.60
C MET A 2 18.05 54.81 -60.56
N ARG A 3 17.77 54.53 -59.27
CA ARG A 3 18.48 53.52 -58.46
C ARG A 3 17.87 53.39 -57.05
N TYR A 4 17.75 52.15 -56.58
CA TYR A 4 17.30 51.71 -55.24
C TYR A 4 18.22 52.21 -54.10
N PRO A 5 17.73 52.17 -52.85
CA PRO A 5 18.48 51.40 -51.84
C PRO A 5 17.63 50.45 -50.98
N ARG A 6 18.31 49.38 -50.56
CA ARG A 6 17.89 48.28 -49.68
C ARG A 6 17.65 48.78 -48.25
N ARG A 7 16.60 48.29 -47.58
CA ARG A 7 16.49 48.28 -46.11
C ARG A 7 16.76 46.84 -45.61
N LEU A 8 17.79 46.71 -44.78
CA LEU A 8 18.09 45.53 -43.98
C LEU A 8 17.11 45.52 -42.80
N SER A 9 16.23 44.52 -42.71
CA SER A 9 15.54 44.20 -41.45
C SER A 9 16.42 43.22 -40.69
N VAL A 10 16.98 43.68 -39.57
CA VAL A 10 17.62 42.81 -38.58
C VAL A 10 16.51 42.20 -37.74
N MET A 11 16.22 40.92 -37.98
CA MET A 11 15.32 40.12 -37.15
C MET A 11 16.15 39.62 -35.96
N PHE A 12 15.93 40.18 -34.78
CA PHE A 12 16.45 39.62 -33.53
C PHE A 12 15.70 38.31 -33.28
N LEU A 13 16.37 37.19 -33.53
CA LEU A 13 15.93 35.87 -33.09
C LEU A 13 16.30 35.77 -31.61
N THR A 14 15.34 36.03 -30.73
CA THR A 14 15.45 35.74 -29.30
C THR A 14 15.52 34.23 -29.15
N ILE A 15 16.71 33.70 -28.87
CA ILE A 15 16.87 32.32 -28.41
C ILE A 15 16.29 32.28 -26.99
N VAL A 16 15.03 31.86 -26.89
CA VAL A 16 14.47 31.40 -25.61
C VAL A 16 15.09 30.04 -25.38
N CYS A 17 16.16 29.99 -24.58
CA CYS A 17 16.71 28.75 -24.07
C CYS A 17 15.61 27.96 -23.37
N SER A 18 15.48 26.69 -23.76
CA SER A 18 14.62 25.67 -23.19
C SER A 18 14.65 25.65 -21.67
N SER A 19 13.59 26.13 -21.03
CA SER A 19 13.25 25.84 -19.63
C SER A 19 12.00 24.95 -19.51
N THR A 20 11.34 24.62 -20.62
CA THR A 20 10.11 23.82 -20.63
C THR A 20 10.37 22.30 -20.60
N VAL A 21 11.48 21.82 -21.14
CA VAL A 21 11.81 20.38 -21.15
C VAL A 21 12.17 19.85 -19.75
N GLN A 22 12.62 20.73 -18.84
CA GLN A 22 13.02 20.34 -17.48
C GLN A 22 11.82 20.22 -16.51
N ALA A 23 10.65 20.74 -16.90
CA ALA A 23 9.43 20.68 -16.09
C ALA A 23 8.57 19.44 -16.36
N GLU A 24 8.63 18.86 -17.56
CA GLU A 24 7.87 17.65 -17.92
C GLU A 24 8.45 16.35 -17.31
N ASP A 25 9.72 16.36 -16.92
CA ASP A 25 10.41 15.18 -16.35
C ASP A 25 10.54 15.19 -14.82
N ALA A 26 10.13 16.28 -14.18
CA ALA A 26 10.31 16.45 -12.73
C ALA A 26 9.25 15.64 -11.95
N GLY A 27 9.70 14.89 -10.92
CA GLY A 27 8.85 14.00 -10.12
C GLY A 27 8.42 12.72 -10.86
N ARG A 28 9.08 12.39 -11.97
CA ARG A 28 8.80 11.20 -12.79
C ARG A 28 9.52 9.98 -12.21
N HIS A 29 8.76 8.92 -11.96
CA HIS A 29 9.26 7.64 -11.51
C HIS A 29 8.87 6.55 -12.54
N ASP A 30 9.88 5.94 -13.14
CA ASP A 30 9.71 4.80 -14.05
C ASP A 30 9.85 3.51 -13.24
N MET A 31 8.76 2.78 -13.10
CA MET A 31 8.69 1.53 -12.35
C MET A 31 8.55 0.33 -13.29
N LEU A 32 9.25 -0.75 -12.97
CA LEU A 32 9.14 -2.04 -13.67
C LEU A 32 8.67 -3.10 -12.70
N LEU A 33 7.50 -3.67 -12.98
CA LEU A 33 6.94 -4.82 -12.29
C LEU A 33 7.38 -6.09 -13.01
N LEU A 34 8.22 -6.89 -12.36
CA LEU A 34 8.86 -8.09 -12.89
C LEU A 34 7.95 -9.32 -12.69
N LEU A 35 7.12 -9.61 -13.69
CA LEU A 35 6.15 -10.71 -13.66
C LEU A 35 6.63 -11.92 -14.46
N PRO A 36 6.14 -13.15 -14.17
CA PRO A 36 6.53 -14.34 -14.94
C PRO A 36 6.31 -14.24 -16.45
N GLY A 37 5.27 -13.53 -16.90
CA GLY A 37 4.94 -13.35 -18.32
C GLY A 37 5.63 -12.16 -18.99
N GLY A 38 6.65 -11.59 -18.35
CA GLY A 38 7.36 -10.41 -18.84
C GLY A 38 7.12 -9.16 -18.00
N PRO A 39 8.04 -8.19 -18.04
CA PRO A 39 7.92 -6.98 -17.24
C PRO A 39 6.78 -6.06 -17.72
N VAL A 40 6.17 -5.35 -16.78
CA VAL A 40 5.23 -4.25 -17.02
C VAL A 40 5.90 -2.94 -16.58
N HIS A 41 5.97 -1.97 -17.48
CA HIS A 41 6.54 -0.65 -17.24
C HIS A 41 5.44 0.35 -16.95
N LEU A 42 5.49 0.93 -15.75
CA LEU A 42 4.58 1.96 -15.28
C LEU A 42 5.37 3.25 -15.11
N ARG A 43 4.86 4.34 -15.67
CA ARG A 43 5.40 5.68 -15.41
C ARG A 43 4.44 6.43 -14.51
N VAL A 44 4.96 6.92 -13.39
CA VAL A 44 4.15 7.69 -12.43
C VAL A 44 4.83 9.02 -12.16
N GLN A 45 4.09 10.11 -12.37
CA GLN A 45 4.49 11.41 -11.88
C GLN A 45 3.90 11.62 -10.49
N ILE A 46 4.76 11.69 -9.47
CA ILE A 46 4.33 11.84 -8.06
C ILE A 46 4.54 13.29 -7.65
N MET A 47 3.46 13.91 -7.19
CA MET A 47 3.41 15.29 -6.75
C MET A 47 2.83 15.38 -5.33
N ASP A 48 3.10 16.48 -4.63
CA ASP A 48 2.51 16.86 -3.35
C ASP A 48 2.23 18.37 -3.42
N ASP A 49 0.95 18.74 -3.52
CA ASP A 49 0.50 20.14 -3.67
C ASP A 49 1.11 20.81 -4.91
N ALA A 50 0.95 20.15 -6.07
CA ALA A 50 1.52 20.56 -7.36
C ALA A 50 3.06 20.74 -7.40
N LYS A 51 3.79 20.27 -6.38
CA LYS A 51 5.26 20.20 -6.36
C LYS A 51 5.75 18.77 -6.45
N THR A 52 6.97 18.59 -6.94
CA THR A 52 7.64 17.27 -6.89
C THR A 52 8.10 16.94 -5.47
N LEU A 53 8.26 15.66 -5.15
CA LEU A 53 8.78 15.26 -3.83
C LEU A 53 10.20 15.79 -3.58
N GLU A 54 11.04 15.87 -4.61
CA GLU A 54 12.37 16.48 -4.53
C GLU A 54 12.27 17.95 -4.08
N GLN A 55 11.36 18.71 -4.68
CA GLN A 55 11.10 20.11 -4.31
C GLN A 55 10.51 20.21 -2.90
N THR A 56 9.54 19.37 -2.55
CA THR A 56 8.92 19.34 -1.22
C THR A 56 9.97 19.05 -0.13
N ARG A 57 10.90 18.12 -0.38
CA ARG A 57 12.00 17.83 0.54
C ARG A 57 13.02 18.95 0.61
N ALA A 58 13.37 19.59 -0.51
CA ALA A 58 14.27 20.74 -0.53
C ALA A 58 13.67 21.95 0.23
N ASP A 59 12.37 22.20 0.07
CA ASP A 59 11.62 23.23 0.79
C ASP A 59 11.59 22.92 2.30
N TYR A 60 11.38 21.65 2.67
CA TYR A 60 11.48 21.21 4.06
C TYR A 60 12.88 21.47 4.65
N LEU A 61 13.95 21.05 3.98
CA LEU A 61 15.32 21.26 4.44
C LEU A 61 15.63 22.76 4.60
N THR A 62 15.16 23.60 3.68
CA THR A 62 15.33 25.06 3.77
C THR A 62 14.64 25.62 5.02
N ARG A 63 13.40 25.17 5.30
CA ARG A 63 12.66 25.59 6.50
C ARG A 63 13.29 25.06 7.78
N LEU A 64 13.79 23.82 7.77
CA LEU A 64 14.50 23.20 8.89
C LEU A 64 15.78 23.96 9.24
N VAL A 65 16.58 24.35 8.24
CA VAL A 65 17.79 25.16 8.47
C VAL A 65 17.39 26.51 9.06
N ALA A 66 16.42 27.20 8.46
CA ALA A 66 15.99 28.52 8.92
C ALA A 66 15.36 28.49 10.34
N SER A 67 14.74 27.38 10.75
CA SER A 67 14.12 27.27 12.08
C SER A 67 15.11 26.91 13.19
N LEU A 68 16.19 26.21 12.86
CA LEU A 68 17.20 25.78 13.83
C LEU A 68 18.43 26.71 13.90
N ASP A 69 18.74 27.43 12.82
CA ASP A 69 19.83 28.42 12.73
C ASP A 69 19.54 29.64 13.62
N THR A 70 19.95 29.53 14.89
CA THR A 70 19.64 30.50 15.93
C THR A 70 20.60 31.68 15.87
N ASP A 71 21.84 31.44 15.43
CA ASP A 71 22.87 32.47 15.30
C ASP A 71 22.87 33.19 13.92
N GLN A 72 22.03 32.72 12.99
CA GLN A 72 21.80 33.27 11.65
C GLN A 72 23.06 33.25 10.77
N ASP A 73 23.94 32.26 10.97
CA ASP A 73 25.17 32.09 10.18
C ASP A 73 24.93 31.34 8.85
N GLY A 74 23.71 30.85 8.63
CA GLY A 74 23.28 30.10 7.47
C GLY A 74 23.69 28.63 7.48
N LYS A 75 24.17 28.09 8.60
CA LYS A 75 24.60 26.71 8.77
C LYS A 75 23.98 26.13 10.05
N LEU A 76 23.93 24.80 10.12
CA LEU A 76 23.46 24.11 11.32
C LEU A 76 24.62 23.56 12.11
N SER A 77 24.79 24.07 13.32
CA SER A 77 25.71 23.53 14.32
C SER A 77 25.09 22.38 15.11
N ARG A 78 25.91 21.57 15.78
CA ARG A 78 25.41 20.48 16.64
C ARG A 78 24.59 20.99 17.82
N THR A 79 24.98 22.13 18.36
CA THR A 79 24.30 22.80 19.48
C THR A 79 22.87 23.18 19.11
N GLU A 80 22.65 23.68 17.90
CA GLU A 80 21.32 24.05 17.40
C GLU A 80 20.43 22.83 17.13
N THR A 81 21.03 21.71 16.72
CA THR A 81 20.28 20.48 16.42
C THR A 81 20.02 19.58 17.63
N GLN A 82 20.57 19.88 18.81
CA GLN A 82 20.64 18.93 19.94
C GLN A 82 19.27 18.44 20.42
N LYS A 83 18.24 19.31 20.38
CA LYS A 83 16.87 18.97 20.79
C LYS A 83 15.99 18.50 19.62
N HIS A 84 16.45 18.55 18.36
CA HIS A 84 15.61 18.24 17.21
C HIS A 84 15.54 16.71 16.93
N PRO A 85 14.35 16.13 16.70
CA PRO A 85 14.14 14.68 16.58
C PRO A 85 15.05 13.96 15.57
N LEU A 86 15.38 14.62 14.45
CA LEU A 86 16.28 14.09 13.41
C LEU A 86 17.71 13.77 13.91
N PHE A 87 18.14 14.36 15.03
CA PHE A 87 19.52 14.29 15.52
C PHE A 87 19.67 13.64 16.90
N VAL A 88 18.57 13.16 17.52
CA VAL A 88 18.50 12.68 18.93
C VAL A 88 19.33 11.42 19.23
N SER A 89 19.92 10.78 18.21
CA SER A 89 20.91 9.71 18.39
C SER A 89 22.11 10.07 19.32
N GLY A 90 22.28 11.35 19.65
CA GLY A 90 23.37 11.90 20.46
C GLY A 90 23.26 11.82 21.99
N ARG A 91 22.08 11.58 22.59
CA ARG A 91 21.90 11.68 24.07
C ARG A 91 22.50 10.53 24.89
N ARG A 92 22.79 9.37 24.28
CA ARG A 92 23.37 8.19 24.98
C ARG A 92 24.72 8.44 25.66
N PHE A 93 25.38 9.57 25.40
CA PHE A 93 26.72 9.88 25.90
C PHE A 93 26.88 11.32 26.39
N GLU A 94 25.78 12.01 26.72
CA GLU A 94 25.88 13.34 27.34
C GLU A 94 26.74 13.29 28.60
N GLY A 95 27.73 14.18 28.68
CA GLY A 95 28.71 14.26 29.76
C GLY A 95 30.01 13.44 29.56
N ASN A 96 30.13 12.64 28.49
CA ASN A 96 31.37 11.92 28.20
C ASN A 96 32.36 12.79 27.41
N LYS A 97 33.22 13.51 28.15
CA LYS A 97 34.27 14.40 27.60
C LYS A 97 35.17 13.76 26.54
N PHE A 98 35.36 12.44 26.56
CA PHE A 98 36.16 11.72 25.56
C PHE A 98 35.38 11.51 24.25
N LEU A 99 34.11 11.15 24.32
CA LEU A 99 33.30 11.03 23.11
C LEU A 99 33.00 12.41 22.51
N ASP A 100 32.83 13.43 23.34
CA ASP A 100 32.69 14.82 22.89
C ASP A 100 33.94 15.33 22.19
N SER A 101 35.14 14.92 22.61
CA SER A 101 36.39 15.31 21.93
C SER A 101 36.61 14.57 20.60
N LEU A 102 35.97 13.43 20.39
CA LEU A 102 35.97 12.69 19.12
C LEU A 102 34.91 13.19 18.12
N ARG A 103 33.93 13.97 18.58
CA ARG A 103 32.86 14.52 17.73
C ARG A 103 33.41 15.69 16.91
N SER A 104 33.14 15.68 15.61
CA SER A 104 33.53 16.79 14.73
C SER A 104 32.71 18.06 15.07
N SER A 105 33.40 19.19 15.25
CA SER A 105 32.79 20.51 15.45
C SER A 105 32.34 21.18 14.15
N ARG A 106 32.44 20.49 13.01
CA ARG A 106 32.03 21.06 11.73
C ARG A 106 30.50 21.22 11.70
N PRO A 107 29.97 22.31 11.12
CA PRO A 107 28.55 22.42 10.81
C PRO A 107 28.10 21.29 9.87
N TYR A 108 26.82 20.93 9.95
CA TYR A 108 26.24 19.94 9.03
C TYR A 108 26.27 20.47 7.60
N THR A 109 26.69 19.62 6.67
CA THR A 109 26.56 19.91 5.24
C THR A 109 25.15 19.58 4.76
N THR A 110 24.75 20.08 3.59
CA THR A 110 23.47 19.70 2.96
C THR A 110 23.31 18.18 2.85
N GLN A 111 24.38 17.48 2.46
CA GLN A 111 24.39 16.02 2.37
C GLN A 111 24.22 15.33 3.75
N ASP A 112 24.79 15.91 4.82
CA ASP A 112 24.59 15.38 6.17
C ASP A 112 23.13 15.52 6.62
N LEU A 113 22.44 16.61 6.22
CA LEU A 113 21.02 16.86 6.51
C LEU A 113 20.11 15.93 5.70
N GLU A 114 20.37 15.78 4.39
CA GLU A 114 19.66 14.82 3.54
C GLU A 114 19.76 13.41 4.11
N LEU A 115 20.97 12.99 4.52
CA LEU A 115 21.17 11.69 5.13
C LEU A 115 20.48 11.55 6.50
N ALA A 116 20.33 12.64 7.27
CA ALA A 116 19.56 12.63 8.50
C ALA A 116 18.06 12.43 8.23
N VAL A 117 17.52 13.11 7.20
CA VAL A 117 16.14 12.92 6.75
C VAL A 117 15.94 11.50 6.23
N ASP A 118 16.84 10.97 5.39
CA ASP A 118 16.74 9.61 4.87
C ASP A 118 16.76 8.55 5.97
N ARG A 119 17.51 8.77 7.06
CA ARG A 119 17.50 7.86 8.22
C ARG A 119 16.19 7.89 9.00
N ALA A 120 15.55 9.05 9.08
CA ALA A 120 14.34 9.24 9.88
C ALA A 120 13.05 8.93 9.10
N ALA A 121 13.00 9.34 7.84
CA ALA A 121 11.84 9.27 6.96
C ALA A 121 11.95 8.21 5.85
N GLY A 122 13.18 7.83 5.48
CA GLY A 122 13.43 7.02 4.29
C GLY A 122 13.68 7.85 3.03
N GLN A 123 13.90 7.15 1.92
CA GLN A 123 14.07 7.75 0.59
C GLN A 123 12.78 8.42 0.11
N LEU A 124 12.88 9.32 -0.88
CA LEU A 124 11.74 10.05 -1.46
C LEU A 124 10.62 9.11 -1.90
N VAL A 125 10.96 8.04 -2.60
CA VAL A 125 10.01 6.99 -3.01
C VAL A 125 10.57 5.65 -2.57
N THR A 126 9.74 4.86 -1.89
CA THR A 126 10.12 3.52 -1.42
C THR A 126 9.20 2.46 -2.03
N TYR A 127 9.81 1.44 -2.63
CA TYR A 127 9.09 0.29 -3.20
C TYR A 127 9.05 -0.86 -2.19
N ARG A 128 7.85 -1.22 -1.76
CA ARG A 128 7.61 -2.33 -0.83
C ARG A 128 6.78 -3.42 -1.47
N GLN A 129 6.89 -4.64 -0.96
CA GLN A 129 6.10 -5.77 -1.39
C GLN A 129 5.49 -6.48 -0.18
N ASN A 130 4.18 -6.67 -0.24
CA ASN A 130 3.42 -7.42 0.75
C ASN A 130 2.79 -8.63 0.06
N ASN A 131 3.27 -9.83 0.42
CA ASN A 131 2.77 -11.09 -0.11
C ASN A 131 1.77 -11.78 0.82
N ALA A 132 1.39 -11.12 1.93
CA ALA A 132 0.55 -11.75 2.92
C ALA A 132 -0.76 -12.26 2.32
N LEU A 133 -1.41 -11.45 1.45
CA LEU A 133 -2.65 -11.82 0.77
C LEU A 133 -2.48 -13.04 -0.16
N ALA A 134 -1.34 -13.19 -0.82
CA ALA A 134 -1.04 -14.37 -1.64
C ALA A 134 -0.77 -15.62 -0.78
N ASP A 135 -0.03 -15.49 0.32
CA ASP A 135 0.20 -16.60 1.26
C ASP A 135 -1.11 -17.06 1.89
N GLN A 136 -1.95 -16.09 2.20
CA GLN A 136 -3.33 -16.22 2.64
C GLN A 136 -4.18 -16.94 1.58
N ASP A 137 -4.16 -16.52 0.32
CA ASP A 137 -4.91 -17.15 -0.79
C ASP A 137 -4.47 -18.59 -1.03
N LEU A 138 -3.17 -18.88 -0.86
CA LEU A 138 -2.63 -20.24 -0.89
C LEU A 138 -3.16 -21.12 0.26
N SER A 139 -3.54 -20.55 1.40
CA SER A 139 -4.18 -21.32 2.47
C SER A 139 -5.57 -21.83 2.05
N VAL A 140 -6.35 -21.01 1.35
CA VAL A 140 -7.63 -21.40 0.75
C VAL A 140 -7.42 -22.51 -0.28
N PHE A 141 -6.44 -22.34 -1.17
CA PHE A 141 -6.08 -23.37 -2.15
C PHE A 141 -5.77 -24.72 -1.49
N ARG A 142 -4.98 -24.74 -0.41
CA ARG A 142 -4.64 -25.98 0.31
C ARG A 142 -5.84 -26.66 0.98
N VAL A 143 -6.91 -25.93 1.30
CA VAL A 143 -8.17 -26.54 1.77
C VAL A 143 -8.88 -27.25 0.62
N LEU A 144 -8.82 -26.68 -0.58
CA LEU A 144 -9.43 -27.24 -1.79
C LEU A 144 -8.62 -28.42 -2.37
N ASP A 145 -7.29 -28.34 -2.41
CA ASP A 145 -6.37 -29.38 -2.88
C ASP A 145 -5.98 -30.33 -1.72
N ARG A 146 -6.75 -31.40 -1.52
CA ARG A 146 -6.57 -32.37 -0.42
C ARG A 146 -5.51 -33.39 -0.71
N ASP A 147 -5.41 -33.82 -1.95
CA ASP A 147 -4.42 -34.83 -2.31
C ASP A 147 -3.03 -34.20 -2.55
N GLU A 148 -2.93 -32.88 -2.39
CA GLU A 148 -1.72 -32.06 -2.56
C GLU A 148 -1.13 -32.25 -3.97
N SER A 149 -1.99 -32.48 -4.96
CA SER A 149 -1.61 -32.66 -6.35
C SER A 149 -1.16 -31.36 -7.02
N GLY A 150 -1.46 -30.21 -6.41
CA GLY A 150 -1.23 -28.88 -6.97
C GLY A 150 -2.29 -28.47 -8.00
N LEU A 151 -3.38 -29.22 -8.12
CA LEU A 151 -4.55 -28.96 -8.95
C LEU A 151 -5.80 -29.13 -8.09
N ILE A 152 -6.93 -28.51 -8.48
CA ILE A 152 -8.23 -28.83 -7.88
C ILE A 152 -9.00 -29.66 -8.89
N ASP A 153 -9.16 -30.96 -8.63
CA ASP A 153 -9.90 -31.86 -9.52
C ASP A 153 -11.43 -31.81 -9.29
N ARG A 154 -12.21 -32.52 -10.10
CA ARG A 154 -13.68 -32.52 -9.96
C ARG A 154 -14.18 -33.11 -8.64
N VAL A 155 -13.47 -34.09 -8.09
CA VAL A 155 -13.85 -34.70 -6.81
C VAL A 155 -13.61 -33.69 -5.69
N GLU A 156 -12.53 -32.91 -5.79
CA GLU A 156 -12.22 -31.85 -4.83
C GLU A 156 -13.17 -30.67 -4.93
N MET A 157 -13.56 -30.25 -6.14
CA MET A 157 -14.62 -29.24 -6.32
C MET A 157 -15.95 -29.70 -5.73
N GLN A 158 -16.30 -30.98 -5.86
CA GLN A 158 -17.52 -31.53 -5.28
C GLN A 158 -17.46 -31.59 -3.75
N LEU A 159 -16.27 -31.85 -3.18
CA LEU A 159 -16.07 -31.94 -1.73
C LEU A 159 -15.75 -30.59 -1.08
N SER A 160 -15.56 -29.52 -1.86
CA SER A 160 -15.14 -28.22 -1.34
C SER A 160 -16.13 -27.61 -0.33
N PRO A 161 -17.47 -27.70 -0.49
CA PRO A 161 -18.38 -27.09 0.49
C PRO A 161 -18.19 -27.67 1.90
N ALA A 162 -18.05 -28.99 1.99
CA ALA A 162 -17.83 -29.67 3.27
C ALA A 162 -16.50 -29.27 3.92
N ARG A 163 -15.44 -29.08 3.12
CA ARG A 163 -14.11 -28.72 3.65
C ARG A 163 -13.98 -27.27 4.06
N ILE A 164 -14.64 -26.38 3.33
CA ILE A 164 -14.68 -24.97 3.74
C ILE A 164 -15.48 -24.86 5.04
N ALA A 165 -16.62 -25.55 5.14
CA ALA A 165 -17.42 -25.59 6.37
C ALA A 165 -16.66 -26.16 7.59
N GLU A 166 -15.67 -27.04 7.40
CA GLU A 166 -14.79 -27.51 8.49
C GLU A 166 -13.87 -26.42 9.05
N ARG A 167 -13.76 -25.27 8.38
CA ARG A 167 -12.96 -24.12 8.82
C ARG A 167 -13.74 -23.17 9.71
N ASP A 168 -15.07 -23.19 9.66
CA ASP A 168 -15.95 -22.46 10.59
C ASP A 168 -15.62 -22.89 12.03
N SER A 169 -14.86 -22.06 12.72
CA SER A 169 -14.23 -22.39 13.99
C SER A 169 -14.99 -21.81 15.19
N ASP A 170 -15.69 -20.70 14.98
CA ASP A 170 -16.57 -20.10 15.96
C ASP A 170 -18.05 -20.51 15.80
N PHE A 171 -18.35 -21.32 14.78
CA PHE A 171 -19.66 -21.89 14.47
C PHE A 171 -20.72 -20.81 14.20
N ASP A 172 -20.31 -19.71 13.59
CA ASP A 172 -21.18 -18.60 13.22
C ASP A 172 -21.85 -18.78 11.84
N GLN A 173 -21.64 -19.95 11.21
CA GLN A 173 -22.17 -20.32 9.89
C GLN A 173 -21.60 -19.50 8.73
N CYS A 174 -20.61 -18.65 8.99
CA CYS A 174 -19.77 -18.02 7.99
C CYS A 174 -18.36 -18.58 8.08
N VAL A 175 -17.60 -18.50 6.99
CA VAL A 175 -16.16 -18.75 7.02
C VAL A 175 -15.43 -17.50 6.62
N THR A 176 -14.72 -16.92 7.57
CA THR A 176 -13.88 -15.75 7.34
C THR A 176 -12.53 -16.15 6.77
N PHE A 177 -11.83 -15.17 6.20
CA PHE A 177 -10.47 -15.39 5.69
C PHE A 177 -9.52 -15.96 6.78
N ASP A 178 -9.61 -15.42 8.00
CA ASP A 178 -8.71 -15.78 9.10
C ASP A 178 -8.85 -17.25 9.52
N GLU A 179 -9.99 -17.86 9.28
CA GLU A 179 -10.27 -19.26 9.60
C GLU A 179 -9.63 -20.27 8.63
N PHE A 180 -9.21 -19.81 7.45
CA PHE A 180 -8.35 -20.59 6.57
C PHE A 180 -6.90 -20.63 7.05
N LEU A 181 -6.50 -19.74 7.96
CA LEU A 181 -5.13 -19.65 8.44
C LEU A 181 -4.83 -20.75 9.46
N THR A 182 -3.77 -21.52 9.21
CA THR A 182 -3.28 -22.59 10.11
C THR A 182 -2.87 -22.09 11.51
N THR A 183 -2.77 -20.79 11.71
CA THR A 183 -2.52 -20.13 12.99
C THR A 183 -3.56 -19.05 13.16
N ALA A 184 -4.58 -19.31 14.00
CA ALA A 184 -5.52 -18.28 14.40
C ALA A 184 -4.72 -17.09 14.99
N PRO A 185 -4.94 -15.85 14.53
CA PRO A 185 -4.44 -14.70 15.25
C PRO A 185 -5.01 -14.79 16.67
N THR A 186 -4.16 -14.62 17.67
CA THR A 186 -4.61 -14.62 19.07
C THR A 186 -5.45 -13.37 19.29
N THR A 187 -6.76 -13.43 19.02
CA THR A 187 -7.70 -12.34 19.28
C THR A 187 -7.95 -12.30 20.77
N MET A 188 -7.07 -11.62 21.51
CA MET A 188 -7.36 -11.29 22.90
C MET A 188 -8.30 -10.10 22.93
N GLN A 189 -9.59 -10.36 23.20
CA GLN A 189 -10.56 -9.36 23.62
C GLN A 189 -10.22 -8.90 25.04
N GLY A 190 -9.96 -7.61 25.19
CA GLY A 190 -9.59 -6.97 26.45
C GLY A 190 -8.32 -6.14 26.24
N ALA A 191 -8.36 -4.87 26.64
CA ALA A 191 -7.28 -3.90 26.45
C ALA A 191 -5.91 -4.51 26.78
N LEU A 192 -5.16 -4.84 25.73
CA LEU A 192 -3.80 -5.30 25.81
C LEU A 192 -2.97 -4.37 24.95
N VAL A 193 -2.20 -3.52 25.63
CA VAL A 193 -0.93 -3.03 25.11
C VAL A 193 -0.22 -4.24 24.52
N SER A 194 -0.16 -4.29 23.18
CA SER A 194 0.39 -5.44 22.47
C SER A 194 1.80 -5.76 23.00
N PRO A 195 2.05 -6.97 23.51
CA PRO A 195 3.42 -7.41 23.70
C PRO A 195 4.10 -7.40 22.33
N LEU A 196 5.31 -6.82 22.29
CA LEU A 196 6.19 -6.85 21.13
C LEU A 196 6.50 -8.31 20.78
N LEU A 197 5.71 -8.91 19.89
CA LEU A 197 6.17 -10.02 19.07
C LEU A 197 7.33 -9.50 18.21
N ASP A 198 8.49 -10.17 18.31
CA ASP A 198 9.81 -9.74 17.86
C ASP A 198 10.06 -9.92 16.34
N GLU A 199 9.03 -10.20 15.54
CA GLU A 199 9.15 -10.26 14.08
C GLU A 199 8.07 -9.39 13.41
N PRO A 200 8.47 -8.36 12.63
CA PRO A 200 7.52 -7.56 11.85
C PRO A 200 7.07 -8.38 10.62
N PRO A 201 5.77 -8.71 10.42
CA PRO A 201 5.31 -9.29 9.17
C PRO A 201 4.83 -8.20 8.20
N GLY A 202 5.21 -8.36 6.93
CA GLY A 202 4.44 -7.92 5.76
C GLY A 202 5.31 -7.34 4.64
N ALA A 203 5.57 -6.04 4.73
CA ALA A 203 6.11 -5.26 3.64
C ALA A 203 7.65 -5.20 3.67
N VAL A 204 8.31 -6.04 2.87
CA VAL A 204 9.77 -5.99 2.66
C VAL A 204 10.10 -5.14 1.44
N HIS A 205 11.38 -4.81 1.26
CA HIS A 205 11.84 -4.19 0.01
C HIS A 205 11.40 -5.06 -1.18
N SER A 206 10.73 -4.46 -2.16
CA SER A 206 10.12 -5.24 -3.25
C SER A 206 11.17 -5.88 -4.15
N GLU A 207 11.06 -7.18 -4.41
CA GLU A 207 11.89 -7.82 -5.44
C GLU A 207 11.25 -7.72 -6.83
N MET A 208 9.92 -7.59 -6.88
CA MET A 208 9.14 -7.55 -8.12
C MET A 208 8.94 -6.15 -8.67
N LEU A 209 8.67 -5.14 -7.85
CA LEU A 209 8.47 -3.75 -8.28
C LEU A 209 9.77 -2.96 -8.07
N ARG A 210 10.41 -2.57 -9.18
CA ARG A 210 11.73 -1.92 -9.18
C ARG A 210 11.70 -0.56 -9.88
N ASP A 211 12.66 0.28 -9.55
CA ASP A 211 12.96 1.50 -10.28
C ASP A 211 13.71 1.16 -11.58
N ALA A 212 13.26 1.71 -12.71
CA ALA A 212 13.87 1.55 -14.03
C ALA A 212 15.29 2.14 -14.11
N THR A 213 15.63 3.05 -13.21
CA THR A 213 16.95 3.70 -13.13
C THR A 213 17.94 2.97 -12.23
N GLU A 214 17.52 1.88 -11.56
CA GLU A 214 18.39 1.14 -10.67
C GLU A 214 19.59 0.52 -11.42
N PRO A 215 20.84 0.73 -10.98
CA PRO A 215 22.04 0.26 -11.69
C PRO A 215 22.09 -1.25 -11.93
N ILE A 216 21.49 -2.04 -11.03
CA ILE A 216 21.49 -3.52 -11.10
C ILE A 216 20.26 -4.09 -11.80
N LEU A 217 19.35 -3.26 -12.31
CA LEU A 217 18.11 -3.72 -12.93
C LEU A 217 18.36 -4.62 -14.15
N ALA A 218 19.27 -4.24 -15.05
CA ALA A 218 19.59 -5.04 -16.23
C ALA A 218 20.02 -6.47 -15.85
N ALA A 219 20.86 -6.61 -14.81
CA ALA A 219 21.27 -7.91 -14.30
C ALA A 219 20.10 -8.72 -13.70
N ARG A 220 19.13 -8.04 -13.06
CA ARG A 220 17.91 -8.69 -12.55
C ARG A 220 17.01 -9.19 -13.68
N LEU A 221 16.87 -8.41 -14.75
CA LEU A 221 16.09 -8.80 -15.93
C LEU A 221 16.68 -10.04 -16.59
N VAL A 222 17.99 -10.02 -16.87
CA VAL A 222 18.71 -11.20 -17.40
C VAL A 222 18.50 -12.40 -16.49
N ARG A 223 18.77 -12.27 -15.19
CA ARG A 223 18.56 -13.39 -14.23
C ARG A 223 17.14 -13.97 -14.26
N ARG A 224 16.14 -13.16 -14.59
CA ARG A 224 14.72 -13.53 -14.50
C ARG A 224 14.14 -14.08 -15.81
N TYR A 225 14.59 -13.58 -16.96
CA TYR A 225 13.97 -13.81 -18.27
C TYR A 225 14.90 -14.48 -19.30
N ASP A 226 16.22 -14.39 -19.13
CA ASP A 226 17.20 -15.00 -20.04
C ASP A 226 17.12 -16.53 -19.94
N THR A 227 16.43 -17.13 -20.91
CA THR A 227 16.11 -18.56 -20.90
C THR A 227 17.21 -19.37 -21.58
N ASP A 228 17.83 -18.81 -22.62
CA ASP A 228 18.90 -19.46 -23.38
C ASP A 228 20.31 -19.20 -22.81
N ARG A 229 20.41 -18.30 -21.82
CA ARG A 229 21.61 -17.93 -21.05
C ARG A 229 22.67 -17.21 -21.89
N ASP A 230 22.25 -16.41 -22.86
CA ASP A 230 23.14 -15.64 -23.71
C ASP A 230 23.43 -14.21 -23.19
N ALA A 231 22.84 -13.84 -22.04
CA ALA A 231 22.92 -12.53 -21.39
C ALA A 231 22.27 -11.37 -22.17
N HIS A 232 21.50 -11.66 -23.20
CA HIS A 232 20.65 -10.74 -23.94
C HIS A 232 19.19 -11.13 -23.75
N LEU A 233 18.27 -10.22 -24.05
CA LEU A 233 16.83 -10.48 -23.91
C LEU A 233 16.10 -10.22 -25.21
N THR A 234 15.37 -11.23 -25.67
CA THR A 234 14.53 -11.19 -26.87
C THR A 234 13.09 -10.74 -26.58
N ALA A 235 12.32 -10.43 -27.62
CA ALA A 235 10.90 -10.05 -27.51
C ALA A 235 10.08 -11.12 -26.80
N ASP A 236 10.31 -12.37 -27.19
CA ASP A 236 9.58 -13.52 -26.69
C ASP A 236 9.89 -13.77 -25.20
N GLU A 237 11.15 -13.59 -24.77
CA GLU A 237 11.55 -13.71 -23.36
C GLU A 237 10.95 -12.62 -22.46
N LEU A 238 10.77 -11.41 -23.01
CA LEU A 238 10.16 -10.29 -22.32
C LEU A 238 8.63 -10.26 -22.44
N GLY A 239 8.02 -11.15 -23.24
CA GLY A 239 6.60 -11.09 -23.55
C GLY A 239 6.19 -9.76 -24.21
N TRP A 240 7.11 -9.13 -24.95
CA TRP A 240 6.92 -7.83 -25.59
C TRP A 240 6.70 -7.99 -27.10
N LYS A 241 6.09 -6.97 -27.72
CA LYS A 241 6.06 -6.86 -29.18
C LYS A 241 7.42 -6.42 -29.69
N ALA A 242 7.83 -6.92 -30.86
CA ALA A 242 9.10 -6.54 -31.50
C ALA A 242 9.24 -5.02 -31.69
N GLU A 243 8.14 -4.31 -32.01
CA GLU A 243 8.12 -2.84 -32.16
C GLU A 243 8.62 -2.10 -30.91
N ARG A 244 8.36 -2.64 -29.70
CA ARG A 244 8.81 -2.03 -28.45
C ARG A 244 10.33 -2.15 -28.29
N LEU A 245 10.88 -3.28 -28.72
CA LEU A 245 12.31 -3.57 -28.68
C LEU A 245 13.12 -2.65 -29.58
N GLU A 246 12.61 -2.36 -30.79
CA GLU A 246 13.28 -1.50 -31.77
C GLU A 246 13.63 -0.10 -31.22
N SER A 247 12.87 0.39 -30.23
CA SER A 247 13.15 1.69 -29.59
C SER A 247 14.37 1.68 -28.66
N LEU A 248 14.76 0.49 -28.19
CA LEU A 248 15.84 0.28 -27.22
C LEU A 248 17.05 -0.44 -27.82
N ASP A 249 16.84 -1.25 -28.86
CA ASP A 249 17.85 -1.98 -29.63
C ASP A 249 18.59 -1.02 -30.57
N VAL A 250 19.75 -0.54 -30.11
CA VAL A 250 20.55 0.50 -30.77
C VAL A 250 21.39 -0.10 -31.88
N ASP A 251 21.88 -1.32 -31.70
CA ASP A 251 22.72 -2.00 -32.68
C ASP A 251 21.93 -2.87 -33.69
N GLN A 252 20.61 -2.96 -33.48
CA GLN A 252 19.63 -3.61 -34.36
C GLN A 252 19.88 -5.11 -34.52
N ASP A 253 20.39 -5.76 -33.48
CA ASP A 253 20.65 -7.20 -33.47
C ASP A 253 19.41 -8.04 -33.12
N GLY A 254 18.29 -7.38 -32.78
CA GLY A 254 17.01 -7.99 -32.43
C GLY A 254 16.91 -8.43 -30.97
N LYS A 255 17.88 -8.07 -30.12
CA LYS A 255 17.96 -8.40 -28.70
C LYS A 255 18.30 -7.15 -27.87
N LEU A 256 18.15 -7.24 -26.55
CA LEU A 256 18.64 -6.20 -25.63
C LEU A 256 19.87 -6.67 -24.89
N SER A 257 20.96 -5.95 -25.08
CA SER A 257 22.15 -6.03 -24.25
C SER A 257 21.92 -5.35 -22.88
N MET A 258 22.82 -5.61 -21.93
CA MET A 258 22.81 -4.91 -20.63
C MET A 258 22.91 -3.38 -20.76
N GLN A 259 23.57 -2.88 -21.80
CA GLN A 259 23.71 -1.44 -22.02
C GLN A 259 22.42 -0.82 -22.52
N GLU A 260 21.67 -1.53 -23.36
CA GLU A 260 20.39 -1.05 -23.88
C GLU A 260 19.30 -1.13 -22.81
N MET A 261 19.30 -2.19 -22.00
CA MET A 261 18.44 -2.30 -20.83
C MET A 261 18.62 -1.14 -19.84
N SER A 262 19.82 -0.56 -19.74
CA SER A 262 20.03 0.62 -18.87
C SER A 262 19.25 1.87 -19.32
N ARG A 263 18.71 1.88 -20.54
CA ARG A 263 17.88 2.95 -21.11
C ARG A 263 16.39 2.70 -20.96
N LEU A 264 15.97 1.65 -20.26
CA LEU A 264 14.55 1.31 -20.05
C LEU A 264 13.70 2.45 -19.49
N ALA A 265 14.26 3.28 -18.60
CA ALA A 265 13.57 4.46 -18.09
C ALA A 265 13.16 5.46 -19.20
N THR A 266 13.81 5.42 -20.37
CA THR A 266 13.46 6.28 -21.52
C THR A 266 12.48 5.63 -22.50
N ALA A 267 12.19 4.33 -22.34
CA ALA A 267 11.25 3.60 -23.17
C ALA A 267 9.82 4.12 -23.01
N GLU A 268 8.95 3.74 -23.97
CA GLU A 268 7.51 3.94 -23.85
C GLU A 268 6.95 3.02 -22.74
N PRO A 269 6.29 3.59 -21.71
CA PRO A 269 5.66 2.81 -20.66
C PRO A 269 4.36 2.15 -21.13
N ASP A 270 3.97 1.04 -20.50
CA ASP A 270 2.66 0.42 -20.75
C ASP A 270 1.51 1.31 -20.27
N MET A 271 1.75 2.07 -19.20
CA MET A 271 0.82 3.02 -18.60
C MET A 271 1.56 4.19 -17.97
N SER A 272 1.05 5.40 -18.19
CA SER A 272 1.50 6.64 -17.54
C SER A 272 0.37 7.27 -16.74
N LEU A 273 0.66 7.67 -15.50
CA LEU A 273 -0.31 8.31 -14.61
C LEU A 273 0.33 9.42 -13.78
N THR A 274 -0.48 10.35 -13.31
CA THR A 274 -0.10 11.37 -12.33
C THR A 274 -0.78 11.09 -11.00
N VAL A 275 -0.09 11.36 -9.89
CA VAL A 275 -0.62 11.27 -8.53
C VAL A 275 -0.25 12.53 -7.75
N ASP A 276 -1.22 13.22 -7.18
CA ASP A 276 -1.02 14.29 -6.19
C ASP A 276 -1.39 13.78 -4.79
N LEU A 277 -0.36 13.59 -3.96
CA LEU A 277 -0.45 13.05 -2.60
C LEU A 277 -1.15 14.00 -1.61
N HIS A 278 -1.31 15.28 -1.96
CA HIS A 278 -2.00 16.25 -1.10
C HIS A 278 -3.52 16.13 -1.21
N GLN A 279 -4.01 15.72 -2.37
CA GLN A 279 -5.44 15.74 -2.68
C GLN A 279 -6.13 14.47 -2.16
N SER A 280 -7.34 14.64 -1.64
CA SER A 280 -8.21 13.54 -1.18
C SER A 280 -9.31 13.18 -2.18
N SER A 281 -9.43 13.93 -3.27
CA SER A 281 -10.52 13.82 -4.24
C SER A 281 -10.22 12.83 -5.37
N SER A 282 -11.24 12.58 -6.19
CA SER A 282 -11.15 11.83 -7.45
C SER A 282 -10.07 12.33 -8.42
N ASP A 283 -9.63 13.57 -8.26
CA ASP A 283 -8.67 14.20 -9.18
C ASP A 283 -7.22 13.97 -8.76
N ALA A 284 -7.00 13.34 -7.60
CA ALA A 284 -5.69 13.04 -7.05
C ALA A 284 -4.89 12.06 -7.91
N MET A 285 -5.54 11.17 -8.67
CA MET A 285 -4.87 10.27 -9.60
C MET A 285 -5.51 10.39 -10.99
N GLN A 286 -4.68 10.54 -12.03
CA GLN A 286 -5.17 10.66 -13.41
C GLN A 286 -4.35 9.80 -14.36
N LEU A 287 -5.04 9.10 -15.26
CA LEU A 287 -4.40 8.39 -16.35
C LEU A 287 -3.97 9.39 -17.44
N VAL A 288 -2.66 9.46 -17.72
CA VAL A 288 -2.09 10.34 -18.75
C VAL A 288 -2.10 9.64 -20.11
N SER A 289 -1.62 8.41 -20.15
CA SER A 289 -1.60 7.57 -21.34
C SER A 289 -1.60 6.10 -20.97
N ALA A 290 -2.15 5.27 -21.85
CA ALA A 290 -2.09 3.82 -21.73
C ALA A 290 -2.15 3.19 -23.11
N HIS A 291 -1.64 1.95 -23.20
CA HIS A 291 -1.94 1.10 -24.34
C HIS A 291 -3.44 0.72 -24.32
N ALA A 292 -4.20 1.26 -25.27
CA ALA A 292 -5.65 1.44 -25.20
C ALA A 292 -6.54 0.16 -25.14
N ALA A 293 -5.97 -1.04 -25.32
CA ALA A 293 -6.75 -2.29 -25.25
C ALA A 293 -6.73 -2.95 -23.85
N ASP A 294 -5.70 -2.66 -23.05
CA ASP A 294 -5.41 -3.45 -21.84
C ASP A 294 -5.64 -2.65 -20.55
N VAL A 295 -6.00 -1.37 -20.63
CA VAL A 295 -6.15 -0.48 -19.46
C VAL A 295 -7.55 0.14 -19.40
N GLU A 296 -8.16 0.03 -18.23
CA GLU A 296 -9.47 0.59 -17.90
C GLU A 296 -9.37 1.46 -16.64
N VAL A 297 -10.00 2.62 -16.66
CA VAL A 297 -10.21 3.44 -15.46
C VAL A 297 -11.47 2.92 -14.76
N ALA A 298 -11.32 2.09 -13.74
CA ALA A 298 -12.44 1.44 -13.05
C ALA A 298 -13.16 2.42 -12.09
N ARG A 299 -12.40 3.25 -11.38
CA ARG A 299 -12.87 4.39 -10.56
C ARG A 299 -11.80 5.48 -10.58
N SER A 300 -12.13 6.68 -10.11
CA SER A 300 -11.23 7.84 -10.16
C SER A 300 -9.86 7.62 -9.50
N ASP A 301 -9.79 6.76 -8.49
CA ASP A 301 -8.60 6.39 -7.73
C ASP A 301 -8.20 4.91 -7.91
N LEU A 302 -8.69 4.23 -8.96
CA LEU A 302 -8.30 2.86 -9.31
C LEU A 302 -8.23 2.69 -10.82
N ILE A 303 -7.02 2.45 -11.32
CA ILE A 303 -6.78 2.10 -12.73
C ILE A 303 -6.45 0.61 -12.81
N ARG A 304 -7.09 -0.11 -13.72
CA ARG A 304 -6.88 -1.55 -13.91
C ARG A 304 -6.20 -1.81 -15.25
N LEU A 305 -5.15 -2.61 -15.24
CA LEU A 305 -4.51 -3.18 -16.42
C LEU A 305 -4.80 -4.68 -16.45
N GLN A 306 -5.44 -5.16 -17.52
CA GLN A 306 -5.69 -6.57 -17.79
C GLN A 306 -4.90 -7.00 -19.02
N ARG A 307 -3.99 -7.97 -18.86
CA ARG A 307 -3.15 -8.47 -19.96
C ARG A 307 -2.98 -9.98 -19.84
N GLY A 308 -3.67 -10.74 -20.69
CA GLY A 308 -3.67 -12.20 -20.61
C GLY A 308 -4.18 -12.68 -19.25
N GLY A 309 -3.40 -13.51 -18.54
CA GLY A 309 -3.69 -13.98 -17.18
C GLY A 309 -3.19 -13.06 -16.06
N LEU A 310 -3.12 -11.75 -16.30
CA LEU A 310 -2.71 -10.75 -15.31
C LEU A 310 -3.81 -9.71 -15.12
N SER A 311 -4.15 -9.46 -13.85
CA SER A 311 -4.94 -8.29 -13.44
C SER A 311 -4.10 -7.44 -12.49
N LEU A 312 -3.64 -6.29 -12.96
CA LEU A 312 -2.94 -5.31 -12.15
C LEU A 312 -3.87 -4.14 -11.84
N SER A 313 -4.01 -3.77 -10.58
CA SER A 313 -4.73 -2.57 -10.17
C SER A 313 -3.76 -1.56 -9.57
N VAL A 314 -3.81 -0.31 -9.97
CA VAL A 314 -3.06 0.79 -9.35
C VAL A 314 -4.05 1.68 -8.64
N SER A 315 -3.83 1.90 -7.35
CA SER A 315 -4.69 2.73 -6.50
C SER A 315 -3.89 3.76 -5.71
N TYR A 316 -4.56 4.86 -5.39
CA TYR A 316 -4.04 5.88 -4.50
C TYR A 316 -4.87 5.90 -3.21
N ARG A 317 -4.17 5.88 -2.06
CA ARG A 317 -4.79 6.04 -0.75
C ARG A 317 -4.38 7.40 -0.17
N HIS A 318 -5.35 8.29 -0.03
CA HIS A 318 -5.10 9.57 0.61
C HIS A 318 -4.74 9.36 2.09
N ARG A 319 -3.69 10.06 2.50
CA ARG A 319 -3.18 10.06 3.86
C ARG A 319 -2.73 11.47 4.21
N ASP A 320 -3.12 11.95 5.39
CA ASP A 320 -2.52 13.15 5.99
C ASP A 320 -1.66 12.72 7.19
N PRO A 321 -0.34 12.53 6.99
CA PRO A 321 0.56 12.10 8.04
C PRO A 321 0.54 13.03 9.24
N MET A 322 0.33 14.34 9.02
CA MET A 322 0.37 15.33 10.08
C MET A 322 -0.92 15.31 10.90
N ALA A 323 -2.07 15.23 10.25
CA ALA A 323 -3.35 15.08 10.94
C ALA A 323 -3.41 13.78 11.75
N GLU A 324 -2.97 12.67 11.16
CA GLU A 324 -2.92 11.37 11.86
C GLU A 324 -1.96 11.39 13.05
N ALA A 325 -0.76 11.93 12.88
CA ALA A 325 0.22 12.01 13.96
C ALA A 325 -0.30 12.89 15.12
N ASN A 326 -0.98 13.99 14.82
CA ASN A 326 -1.59 14.86 15.82
C ASN A 326 -2.72 14.16 16.57
N ALA A 327 -3.62 13.46 15.86
CA ALA A 327 -4.71 12.71 16.48
C ALA A 327 -4.15 11.59 17.38
N ASN A 328 -3.23 10.78 16.86
CA ASN A 328 -2.59 9.71 17.62
C ASN A 328 -1.83 10.24 18.85
N ALA A 329 -1.15 11.38 18.74
CA ALA A 329 -0.46 12.00 19.87
C ALA A 329 -1.44 12.49 20.94
N ALA A 330 -2.54 13.12 20.55
CA ALA A 330 -3.58 13.58 21.49
C ALA A 330 -4.25 12.41 22.21
N ASP A 331 -4.60 11.35 21.48
CA ASP A 331 -5.19 10.14 22.06
C ASP A 331 -4.21 9.44 23.02
N THR A 332 -2.94 9.36 22.64
CA THR A 332 -1.88 8.81 23.49
C THR A 332 -1.68 9.66 24.75
N PHE A 333 -1.65 10.99 24.63
CA PHE A 333 -1.50 11.90 25.76
C PHE A 333 -2.63 11.68 26.77
N ASN A 334 -3.89 11.72 26.31
CA ASN A 334 -5.06 11.53 27.16
C ASN A 334 -5.12 10.13 27.80
N ALA A 335 -4.55 9.11 27.15
CA ALA A 335 -4.49 7.77 27.70
C ALA A 335 -3.44 7.62 28.82
N ILE A 336 -2.37 8.43 28.78
CA ILE A 336 -1.27 8.39 29.77
C ILE A 336 -1.51 9.38 30.92
N ASP A 337 -2.15 10.53 30.67
CA ASP A 337 -2.55 11.53 31.67
C ASP A 337 -3.74 10.99 32.51
N VAL A 338 -3.45 10.02 33.38
CA VAL A 338 -4.45 9.27 34.15
C VAL A 338 -5.15 10.16 35.16
N ASP A 339 -4.44 11.14 35.73
CA ASP A 339 -5.00 12.06 36.73
C ASP A 339 -5.61 13.34 36.11
N ALA A 340 -5.48 13.52 34.78
CA ALA A 340 -5.99 14.62 33.99
C ALA A 340 -5.45 15.99 34.46
N ASN A 341 -4.19 16.04 34.91
CA ASN A 341 -3.54 17.26 35.38
C ASN A 341 -3.04 18.15 34.23
N GLY A 342 -3.04 17.65 32.99
CA GLY A 342 -2.66 18.38 31.77
C GLY A 342 -1.16 18.34 31.43
N TYR A 343 -0.37 17.51 32.10
CA TYR A 343 1.01 17.20 31.76
C TYR A 343 1.32 15.72 32.07
N LEU A 344 2.35 15.17 31.44
CA LEU A 344 2.84 13.83 31.76
C LEU A 344 4.05 13.94 32.68
N ASP A 345 4.05 13.20 33.78
CA ASP A 345 5.23 13.05 34.64
C ASP A 345 5.94 11.69 34.46
N ARG A 346 7.05 11.51 35.18
CA ARG A 346 7.86 10.28 35.08
C ARG A 346 7.18 9.05 35.67
N ASP A 347 6.24 9.23 36.60
CA ASP A 347 5.52 8.13 37.23
C ASP A 347 4.43 7.60 36.28
N GLU A 348 3.73 8.49 35.57
CA GLU A 348 2.67 8.14 34.59
C GLU A 348 3.21 7.38 33.36
N ILE A 349 4.43 7.72 32.92
CA ILE A 349 5.06 7.05 31.77
C ILE A 349 5.86 5.79 32.15
N ALA A 350 6.03 5.49 33.45
CA ALA A 350 6.94 4.46 33.94
C ALA A 350 6.61 3.06 33.39
N GLU A 351 5.33 2.78 33.15
CA GLU A 351 4.86 1.52 32.56
C GLU A 351 5.11 1.45 31.03
N HIS A 352 5.37 2.59 30.38
CA HIS A 352 5.66 2.70 28.95
C HIS A 352 7.18 2.74 28.68
N GLN A 353 7.84 1.57 28.62
CA GLN A 353 9.30 1.44 28.52
C GLN A 353 10.01 2.26 27.41
N ARG A 354 9.38 2.51 26.24
CA ARG A 354 9.97 3.38 25.19
C ARG A 354 9.85 4.87 25.56
N PHE A 355 8.72 5.24 26.16
CA PHE A 355 8.39 6.59 26.58
C PHE A 355 9.33 7.03 27.70
N ALA A 356 9.42 6.21 28.76
CA ALA A 356 10.25 6.45 29.95
C ALA A 356 11.76 6.54 29.66
N ARG A 357 12.24 5.91 28.57
CA ARG A 357 13.68 5.75 28.32
C ARG A 357 14.28 6.76 27.35
N TYR A 358 13.48 7.34 26.46
CA TYR A 358 14.00 8.18 25.36
C TYR A 358 13.11 9.35 24.95
N LEU A 359 11.79 9.18 24.94
CA LEU A 359 10.88 10.19 24.39
C LEU A 359 10.60 11.31 25.38
N PHE A 360 10.55 11.01 26.68
CA PHE A 360 10.27 12.01 27.71
C PHE A 360 11.27 13.17 27.67
N ASP A 361 12.56 12.90 27.90
CA ASP A 361 13.58 13.96 27.92
C ASP A 361 13.71 14.66 26.55
N ALA A 362 13.32 13.98 25.46
CA ALA A 362 13.35 14.55 24.11
C ALA A 362 12.19 15.51 23.84
N MET A 363 11.04 15.29 24.50
CA MET A 363 9.84 16.12 24.39
C MET A 363 9.85 17.29 25.37
N ASP A 364 10.35 17.07 26.58
CA ASP A 364 10.54 18.10 27.62
C ASP A 364 11.49 19.18 27.09
N GLN A 365 10.93 20.32 26.65
CA GLN A 365 11.71 21.36 25.96
C GLN A 365 12.36 22.33 26.94
N ASP A 366 11.74 22.57 28.09
CA ASP A 366 12.21 23.49 29.12
C ASP A 366 12.90 22.79 30.31
N ASP A 367 13.01 21.47 30.27
CA ASP A 367 13.70 20.61 31.23
C ASP A 367 13.08 20.72 32.65
N ASP A 368 11.75 20.83 32.73
CA ASP A 368 10.99 20.98 33.98
C ASP A 368 10.48 19.65 34.59
N ASP A 369 10.91 18.51 34.03
CA ASP A 369 10.49 17.15 34.36
C ASP A 369 8.98 16.92 34.16
N ARG A 370 8.36 17.65 33.22
CA ARG A 370 6.98 17.46 32.77
C ARG A 370 6.94 17.55 31.25
N VAL A 371 5.98 16.87 30.65
CA VAL A 371 5.71 17.00 29.21
C VAL A 371 4.27 17.46 29.04
N PHE A 372 4.10 18.70 28.60
CA PHE A 372 2.79 19.24 28.28
C PHE A 372 2.32 18.75 26.90
N ALA A 373 1.01 18.74 26.67
CA ALA A 373 0.42 18.34 25.38
C ALA A 373 1.02 19.15 24.21
N GLU A 374 1.26 20.45 24.39
CA GLU A 374 1.86 21.30 23.36
C GLU A 374 3.29 20.89 23.00
N GLU A 375 4.10 20.47 23.98
CA GLU A 375 5.47 20.01 23.77
C GLU A 375 5.50 18.67 23.04
N MET A 376 4.65 17.73 23.46
CA MET A 376 4.48 16.45 22.79
C MET A 376 4.04 16.64 21.34
N MET A 377 3.03 17.49 21.09
CA MET A 377 2.56 17.78 19.73
C MET A 377 3.65 18.47 18.88
N SER A 378 4.40 19.41 19.45
CA SER A 378 5.53 20.07 18.77
C SER A 378 6.59 19.06 18.36
N TYR A 379 6.96 18.15 19.27
CA TYR A 379 7.92 17.09 18.99
C TYR A 379 7.41 16.12 17.91
N VAL A 380 6.16 15.68 18.00
CA VAL A 380 5.52 14.78 17.02
C VAL A 380 5.50 15.41 15.63
N LYS A 381 5.17 16.70 15.53
CA LYS A 381 5.19 17.45 14.28
C LYS A 381 6.58 17.46 13.66
N GLN A 382 7.60 17.80 14.45
CA GLN A 382 9.01 17.83 13.98
C GLN A 382 9.51 16.44 13.56
N TYR A 383 9.04 15.38 14.23
CA TYR A 383 9.36 14.00 13.88
C TYR A 383 8.64 13.54 12.60
N THR A 384 7.41 14.01 12.37
CA THR A 384 6.54 13.55 11.28
C THR A 384 6.77 14.30 9.97
N GLU A 385 7.12 15.57 10.04
CA GLU A 385 7.32 16.41 8.85
C GLU A 385 8.35 15.88 7.84
N PRO A 386 9.50 15.31 8.24
CA PRO A 386 10.39 14.59 7.32
C PRO A 386 9.67 13.49 6.52
N ALA A 387 8.81 12.71 7.19
CA ALA A 387 8.10 11.58 6.59
C ALA A 387 7.05 12.03 5.58
N SER A 388 6.41 13.18 5.80
CA SER A 388 5.45 13.73 4.83
C SER A 388 6.09 14.18 3.51
N THR A 389 7.43 14.19 3.41
CA THR A 389 8.18 14.42 2.16
C THR A 389 8.46 13.14 1.36
N THR A 390 7.89 12.01 1.78
CA THR A 390 8.11 10.70 1.15
C THR A 390 6.83 10.13 0.58
N CYS A 391 7.00 9.15 -0.31
CA CYS A 391 5.95 8.33 -0.86
C CYS A 391 6.32 6.85 -0.71
N GLN A 392 5.32 6.05 -0.36
CA GLN A 392 5.44 4.61 -0.31
C GLN A 392 4.58 4.03 -1.43
N VAL A 393 5.21 3.19 -2.25
CA VAL A 393 4.56 2.41 -3.30
C VAL A 393 4.64 0.95 -2.89
N THR A 394 3.49 0.37 -2.56
CA THR A 394 3.40 -1.01 -2.05
C THR A 394 2.77 -1.89 -3.11
N LEU A 395 3.50 -2.91 -3.57
CA LEU A 395 2.95 -4.01 -4.34
C LEU A 395 2.32 -5.02 -3.38
N LEU A 396 1.02 -5.20 -3.47
CA LEU A 396 0.29 -6.28 -2.84
C LEU A 396 0.13 -7.41 -3.86
N ASP A 397 0.61 -8.60 -3.51
CA ASP A 397 0.32 -9.83 -4.24
C ASP A 397 -0.97 -10.41 -3.66
N ASN A 398 -2.05 -10.40 -4.44
CA ASN A 398 -3.35 -10.93 -4.03
C ASN A 398 -3.51 -12.42 -4.40
N GLY A 399 -2.45 -13.07 -4.90
CA GLY A 399 -2.49 -14.47 -5.30
C GLY A 399 -3.30 -14.73 -6.56
N ASN A 400 -3.95 -15.89 -6.58
CA ASN A 400 -4.77 -16.37 -7.70
C ASN A 400 -6.27 -16.10 -7.47
N GLY A 401 -6.62 -15.57 -6.31
CA GLY A 401 -7.96 -15.12 -5.97
C GLY A 401 -8.95 -16.24 -5.65
N PHE A 402 -8.48 -17.34 -5.07
CA PHE A 402 -9.33 -18.45 -4.62
C PHE A 402 -10.38 -18.01 -3.63
N PHE A 403 -10.05 -17.11 -2.69
CA PHE A 403 -11.07 -16.60 -1.76
C PHE A 403 -12.16 -15.82 -2.51
N GLN A 404 -11.79 -14.94 -3.44
CA GLN A 404 -12.76 -14.13 -4.21
C GLN A 404 -13.56 -14.96 -5.22
N ILE A 405 -13.09 -16.15 -5.60
CA ILE A 405 -13.91 -17.10 -6.37
C ILE A 405 -15.04 -17.67 -5.51
N LEU A 406 -14.85 -17.73 -4.19
CA LEU A 406 -15.82 -18.25 -3.23
C LEU A 406 -16.74 -17.13 -2.69
N ASP A 407 -16.15 -16.03 -2.22
CA ASP A 407 -16.78 -14.80 -1.78
C ASP A 407 -17.27 -14.00 -3.00
N THR A 408 -18.49 -14.30 -3.43
CA THR A 408 -19.08 -13.78 -4.67
C THR A 408 -19.63 -12.37 -4.46
N ASN A 409 -20.09 -12.06 -3.25
CA ASN A 409 -20.64 -10.75 -2.90
C ASN A 409 -19.57 -9.73 -2.44
N ALA A 410 -18.32 -10.20 -2.25
CA ALA A 410 -17.14 -9.44 -1.82
C ALA A 410 -17.29 -8.80 -0.43
N ASP A 411 -18.01 -9.45 0.49
CA ASP A 411 -18.20 -8.99 1.86
C ASP A 411 -17.06 -9.44 2.82
N GLY A 412 -16.16 -10.29 2.35
CA GLY A 412 -15.01 -10.79 3.11
C GLY A 412 -15.29 -12.05 3.93
N ARG A 413 -16.46 -12.69 3.73
CA ARG A 413 -16.87 -13.95 4.35
C ARG A 413 -17.35 -14.91 3.26
N ILE A 414 -17.45 -16.19 3.61
CA ILE A 414 -18.12 -17.20 2.78
C ILE A 414 -19.36 -17.65 3.53
N SER A 415 -20.53 -17.17 3.10
CA SER A 415 -21.82 -17.51 3.73
C SER A 415 -22.30 -18.92 3.36
N ILE A 416 -23.38 -19.40 3.98
CA ILE A 416 -24.01 -20.69 3.59
C ILE A 416 -24.44 -20.68 2.12
N ARG A 417 -24.96 -19.56 1.62
CA ARG A 417 -25.36 -19.44 0.21
C ARG A 417 -24.17 -19.64 -0.72
N GLU A 418 -23.05 -19.00 -0.41
CA GLU A 418 -21.81 -19.10 -1.18
C GLU A 418 -21.16 -20.48 -1.06
N LEU A 419 -21.18 -21.09 0.13
CA LEU A 419 -20.79 -22.48 0.35
C LEU A 419 -21.58 -23.45 -0.54
N ARG A 420 -22.90 -23.26 -0.67
CA ARG A 420 -23.75 -24.08 -1.53
C ARG A 420 -23.47 -23.87 -3.02
N GLN A 421 -23.05 -22.67 -3.40
CA GLN A 421 -22.70 -22.34 -4.78
C GLN A 421 -21.24 -22.66 -5.14
N CYS A 422 -20.40 -22.96 -4.14
CA CYS A 422 -18.95 -23.14 -4.27
C CYS A 422 -18.56 -24.13 -5.39
N GLU A 423 -19.15 -25.33 -5.43
CA GLU A 423 -18.85 -26.32 -6.49
C GLU A 423 -19.13 -25.73 -7.88
N THR A 424 -20.26 -25.04 -8.03
CA THR A 424 -20.66 -24.43 -9.31
C THR A 424 -19.69 -23.33 -9.71
N GLN A 425 -19.23 -22.49 -8.77
CA GLN A 425 -18.25 -21.45 -9.06
C GLN A 425 -16.89 -22.03 -9.48
N LEU A 426 -16.41 -23.06 -8.78
CA LEU A 426 -15.17 -23.73 -9.15
C LEU A 426 -15.28 -24.41 -10.53
N LEU A 427 -16.42 -25.04 -10.84
CA LEU A 427 -16.67 -25.60 -12.18
C LEU A 427 -16.70 -24.52 -13.27
N ASN A 428 -17.27 -23.35 -12.98
CA ASN A 428 -17.26 -22.22 -13.91
C ASN A 428 -15.83 -21.73 -14.19
N VAL A 429 -14.99 -21.66 -13.15
CA VAL A 429 -13.57 -21.30 -13.27
C VAL A 429 -12.78 -22.36 -14.05
N ALA A 430 -13.05 -23.65 -13.82
CA ALA A 430 -12.42 -24.74 -14.57
C ALA A 430 -12.83 -24.74 -16.06
N GLY A 431 -14.05 -24.30 -16.36
CA GLY A 431 -14.61 -24.29 -17.71
C GLY A 431 -14.63 -25.69 -18.33
N ASN A 432 -13.88 -25.87 -19.41
CA ASN A 432 -13.78 -27.16 -20.11
C ASN A 432 -12.63 -28.05 -19.58
N GLU A 433 -11.84 -27.58 -18.62
CA GLU A 433 -10.73 -28.35 -18.07
C GLU A 433 -11.23 -29.40 -17.06
N SER A 434 -10.45 -30.46 -16.88
CA SER A 434 -10.76 -31.52 -15.90
C SER A 434 -10.43 -31.14 -14.46
N ALA A 435 -9.63 -30.09 -14.28
CA ALA A 435 -9.15 -29.59 -13.01
C ALA A 435 -8.79 -28.09 -13.13
N ILE A 436 -8.84 -27.35 -12.03
CA ILE A 436 -8.32 -25.99 -11.96
C ILE A 436 -6.81 -26.08 -11.74
N ASN A 437 -6.05 -25.45 -12.62
CA ASN A 437 -4.61 -25.28 -12.43
C ASN A 437 -4.34 -23.86 -11.92
N PRO A 438 -3.83 -23.68 -10.67
CA PRO A 438 -3.52 -22.36 -10.12
C PRO A 438 -2.60 -21.53 -11.00
N SER A 439 -1.68 -22.17 -11.73
CA SER A 439 -0.73 -21.48 -12.62
C SER A 439 -1.39 -20.88 -13.87
N ARG A 440 -2.62 -21.29 -14.19
CA ARG A 440 -3.41 -20.75 -15.32
C ARG A 440 -4.39 -19.66 -14.88
N LEU A 441 -4.63 -19.52 -13.58
CA LEU A 441 -5.52 -18.50 -13.07
C LEU A 441 -4.90 -17.12 -13.25
N THR A 442 -5.79 -16.13 -13.35
CA THR A 442 -5.39 -14.73 -13.45
C THR A 442 -4.72 -14.33 -12.16
N LYS A 443 -3.43 -13.99 -12.21
CA LYS A 443 -2.73 -13.43 -11.06
C LYS A 443 -3.17 -12.00 -10.83
N SER A 444 -3.53 -11.68 -9.59
CA SER A 444 -4.00 -10.36 -9.21
C SER A 444 -2.94 -9.63 -8.39
N TYR A 445 -2.54 -8.47 -8.85
CA TYR A 445 -1.62 -7.59 -8.14
C TYR A 445 -2.29 -6.23 -7.92
N ARG A 446 -2.04 -5.62 -6.76
CA ARG A 446 -2.41 -4.23 -6.51
C ARG A 446 -1.18 -3.42 -6.19
N ILE A 447 -1.02 -2.26 -6.82
CA ILE A 447 -0.03 -1.26 -6.43
C ILE A 447 -0.79 -0.17 -5.69
N GLU A 448 -0.46 0.03 -4.42
CA GLU A 448 -0.99 1.11 -3.61
C GLU A 448 0.07 2.19 -3.45
N ILE A 449 -0.29 3.42 -3.83
CA ILE A 449 0.54 4.62 -3.68
C ILE A 449 -0.03 5.42 -2.51
N GLN A 450 0.82 5.75 -1.54
CA GLN A 450 0.42 6.55 -0.38
C GLN A 450 1.54 7.50 0.04
N ARG A 451 1.14 8.64 0.61
CA ARG A 451 2.09 9.55 1.26
C ARG A 451 2.72 8.85 2.46
N GLY A 452 4.02 9.01 2.63
CA GLY A 452 4.74 8.41 3.74
C GLY A 452 4.34 9.06 5.06
N GLY A 453 4.42 8.27 6.13
CA GLY A 453 4.07 8.73 7.47
C GLY A 453 4.88 7.98 8.51
N VAL A 454 4.93 8.54 9.72
CA VAL A 454 5.60 7.95 10.88
C VAL A 454 4.64 7.89 12.07
N GLY A 455 4.72 6.82 12.84
CA GLY A 455 4.03 6.65 14.11
C GLY A 455 5.05 6.66 15.26
N LEU A 456 5.00 7.69 16.08
CA LEU A 456 5.91 7.83 17.22
C LEU A 456 5.49 6.93 18.40
N PHE A 457 4.18 6.75 18.59
CA PHE A 457 3.57 6.09 19.77
C PHE A 457 2.87 4.77 19.45
N GLY A 458 3.18 4.16 18.32
CA GLY A 458 2.51 2.95 17.84
C GLY A 458 3.17 2.41 16.59
N ARG A 459 2.55 1.40 15.96
CA ARG A 459 3.07 0.81 14.72
C ARG A 459 2.77 1.73 13.54
N VAL A 460 3.83 2.17 12.87
CA VAL A 460 3.81 3.10 11.72
C VAL A 460 3.42 2.43 10.40
N ASP A 461 3.93 1.22 10.25
CA ASP A 461 4.27 0.64 8.95
C ASP A 461 3.51 -0.64 8.65
N ARG A 462 2.46 -0.91 9.42
CA ARG A 462 1.45 -1.80 8.90
C ARG A 462 0.64 -0.93 7.92
N PRO A 463 0.60 -1.22 6.60
CA PRO A 463 -0.74 -1.40 6.07
C PRO A 463 -1.35 -2.32 7.12
N THR A 464 -2.29 -1.80 7.91
CA THR A 464 -3.11 -2.69 8.71
C THR A 464 -3.39 -3.86 7.77
N MET A 465 -3.14 -5.08 8.24
CA MET A 465 -3.95 -6.17 7.72
C MET A 465 -5.36 -5.80 8.17
N ASP A 466 -5.93 -4.74 7.61
CA ASP A 466 -7.27 -4.77 7.16
C ASP A 466 -7.13 -5.82 6.05
N THR A 467 -7.15 -7.11 6.44
CA THR A 467 -8.18 -7.99 5.90
C THR A 467 -9.36 -7.06 5.74
N PRO A 468 -9.63 -6.57 4.51
CA PRO A 468 -10.46 -5.38 4.30
C PRO A 468 -11.60 -5.53 5.27
N GLU A 469 -11.65 -4.67 6.31
CA GLU A 469 -12.48 -4.87 7.51
C GLU A 469 -13.78 -5.40 6.94
N ALA A 470 -14.06 -6.71 7.11
CA ALA A 470 -14.99 -7.44 6.25
C ALA A 470 -16.16 -6.50 6.09
N PHE A 471 -16.37 -5.96 4.88
CA PHE A 471 -17.29 -4.84 4.69
C PHE A 471 -18.65 -5.49 4.82
N LEU A 472 -19.03 -5.76 6.08
CA LEU A 472 -20.29 -6.33 6.47
C LEU A 472 -21.28 -5.49 5.73
N LYS A 473 -21.96 -6.14 4.77
CA LYS A 473 -22.91 -5.46 3.93
C LYS A 473 -23.80 -4.66 4.88
N PRO A 474 -23.93 -3.33 4.71
CA PRO A 474 -24.69 -2.53 5.64
C PRO A 474 -26.09 -3.14 5.77
N PRO A 475 -26.59 -3.34 7.00
CA PRO A 475 -27.79 -4.15 7.24
C PRO A 475 -28.94 -3.63 6.38
N SER A 476 -29.45 -4.51 5.51
CA SER A 476 -30.47 -4.21 4.51
C SER A 476 -31.76 -4.97 4.82
N GLY A 477 -32.87 -4.66 4.13
CA GLY A 477 -34.18 -5.25 4.42
C GLY A 477 -34.92 -4.75 5.67
N PRO A 478 -36.00 -5.42 6.09
CA PRO A 478 -36.83 -5.03 7.25
C PRO A 478 -36.10 -5.15 8.60
N ILE A 479 -36.49 -4.34 9.60
CA ILE A 479 -35.86 -4.34 10.94
C ILE A 479 -35.93 -5.72 11.62
N TRP A 480 -37.00 -6.49 11.41
CA TRP A 480 -37.10 -7.83 12.01
C TRP A 480 -36.08 -8.78 11.40
N PHE A 481 -35.84 -8.68 10.09
CA PHE A 481 -34.88 -9.48 9.35
C PHE A 481 -33.46 -9.17 9.83
N GLN A 482 -33.09 -7.88 9.84
CA GLN A 482 -31.79 -7.40 10.34
C GLN A 482 -31.50 -7.77 11.80
N ARG A 483 -32.53 -8.01 12.62
CA ARG A 483 -32.37 -8.39 14.03
C ARG A 483 -32.28 -9.89 14.24
N MET A 484 -32.78 -10.67 13.28
CA MET A 484 -32.68 -12.13 13.30
C MET A 484 -31.40 -12.59 12.61
N ASP A 485 -30.87 -11.81 11.67
CA ASP A 485 -29.59 -12.02 10.99
C ASP A 485 -28.44 -11.77 11.98
N ARG A 486 -27.96 -12.85 12.61
CA ARG A 486 -27.04 -12.76 13.75
C ARG A 486 -25.60 -12.72 13.29
N ASN A 487 -25.30 -13.41 12.19
CA ASN A 487 -23.97 -13.45 11.60
C ASN A 487 -23.75 -12.28 10.61
N GLY A 488 -24.82 -11.62 10.15
CA GLY A 488 -24.77 -10.44 9.30
C GLY A 488 -24.43 -10.76 7.84
N ASP A 489 -24.71 -11.98 7.38
CA ASP A 489 -24.42 -12.43 6.01
C ASP A 489 -25.51 -12.03 5.00
N GLY A 490 -26.62 -11.46 5.49
CA GLY A 490 -27.72 -10.99 4.66
C GLY A 490 -28.68 -12.08 4.20
N ASP A 491 -28.61 -13.28 4.78
CA ASP A 491 -29.60 -14.35 4.70
C ASP A 491 -30.06 -14.73 6.12
N LEU A 492 -31.24 -15.35 6.25
CA LEU A 492 -31.61 -16.03 7.50
C LEU A 492 -31.64 -17.52 7.30
N THR A 493 -30.88 -18.22 8.14
CA THR A 493 -31.04 -19.66 8.27
C THR A 493 -32.25 -20.02 9.14
N TRP A 494 -32.63 -21.30 9.10
CA TRP A 494 -33.62 -21.85 10.02
C TRP A 494 -33.21 -21.66 11.50
N ASP A 495 -31.92 -21.72 11.81
CA ASP A 495 -31.43 -21.61 13.20
C ASP A 495 -31.49 -20.16 13.73
N GLU A 496 -31.46 -19.18 12.83
CA GLU A 496 -31.58 -17.75 13.13
C GLU A 496 -33.04 -17.28 13.18
N PHE A 497 -33.90 -17.91 12.39
CA PHE A 497 -35.30 -17.52 12.30
C PHE A 497 -36.06 -17.80 13.62
N LEU A 498 -36.52 -16.73 14.27
CA LEU A 498 -37.20 -16.83 15.58
C LEU A 498 -38.68 -17.25 15.49
N GLY A 499 -39.22 -17.41 14.28
CA GLY A 499 -40.63 -17.73 14.03
C GLY A 499 -40.91 -19.24 13.88
N PRO A 500 -42.19 -19.63 13.70
CA PRO A 500 -42.57 -21.02 13.44
C PRO A 500 -42.03 -21.51 12.10
N ARG A 501 -41.71 -22.82 12.02
CA ARG A 501 -41.18 -23.46 10.80
C ARG A 501 -42.07 -23.31 9.57
N ASP A 502 -43.38 -23.37 9.75
CA ASP A 502 -44.31 -23.20 8.63
C ASP A 502 -44.26 -21.77 8.07
N VAL A 503 -43.91 -20.77 8.88
CA VAL A 503 -43.75 -19.38 8.42
C VAL A 503 -42.42 -19.20 7.70
N PHE A 504 -41.36 -19.87 8.15
CA PHE A 504 -40.08 -19.90 7.44
C PHE A 504 -40.27 -20.41 6.01
N HIS A 505 -40.85 -21.60 5.85
CA HIS A 505 -41.13 -22.19 4.53
C HIS A 505 -42.19 -21.44 3.70
N GLN A 506 -42.99 -20.57 4.30
CA GLN A 506 -43.89 -19.67 3.55
C GLN A 506 -43.16 -18.43 3.04
N THR A 507 -42.10 -18.02 3.74
CA THR A 507 -41.32 -16.82 3.43
C THR A 507 -40.23 -17.13 2.42
N ASP A 508 -39.55 -18.27 2.60
CA ASP A 508 -38.63 -18.90 1.63
C ASP A 508 -39.42 -19.34 0.39
N ALA A 509 -39.48 -18.46 -0.60
CA ALA A 509 -40.30 -18.59 -1.79
C ALA A 509 -39.59 -19.42 -2.86
N ASP A 510 -38.27 -19.31 -2.96
CA ASP A 510 -37.47 -20.10 -3.89
C ASP A 510 -37.10 -21.51 -3.36
N HIS A 511 -37.45 -21.80 -2.11
CA HIS A 511 -37.26 -23.07 -1.42
C HIS A 511 -35.78 -23.46 -1.32
N ASP A 512 -34.92 -22.47 -1.13
CA ASP A 512 -33.49 -22.69 -0.95
C ASP A 512 -33.11 -22.91 0.53
N ASP A 513 -34.07 -23.00 1.46
CA ASP A 513 -33.84 -23.13 2.91
C ASP A 513 -33.08 -21.94 3.52
N LEU A 514 -33.11 -20.77 2.87
CA LEU A 514 -32.71 -19.47 3.41
C LEU A 514 -33.87 -18.49 3.22
N ILE A 515 -33.84 -17.38 3.96
CA ILE A 515 -34.70 -16.21 3.65
C ILE A 515 -33.77 -15.08 3.27
N ASP A 516 -33.94 -14.53 2.06
CA ASP A 516 -33.16 -13.37 1.62
C ASP A 516 -33.86 -12.03 1.93
N GLU A 517 -33.16 -10.92 1.65
CA GLU A 517 -33.71 -9.56 1.81
C GLU A 517 -35.01 -9.35 1.01
N ALA A 518 -35.10 -9.90 -0.20
CA ALA A 518 -36.24 -9.68 -1.10
C ALA A 518 -37.48 -10.41 -0.59
N GLU A 519 -37.32 -11.65 -0.14
CA GLU A 519 -38.34 -12.47 0.50
C GLU A 519 -38.81 -11.87 1.82
N ALA A 520 -37.87 -11.43 2.67
CA ALA A 520 -38.20 -10.75 3.92
C ALA A 520 -38.99 -9.44 3.69
N THR A 521 -38.58 -8.68 2.68
CA THR A 521 -39.27 -7.45 2.27
C THR A 521 -40.67 -7.76 1.74
N GLN A 522 -40.82 -8.83 0.97
CA GLN A 522 -42.11 -9.25 0.43
C GLN A 522 -43.06 -9.73 1.54
N ALA A 523 -42.58 -10.56 2.48
CA ALA A 523 -43.36 -10.99 3.63
C ALA A 523 -43.82 -9.82 4.51
N THR A 524 -43.00 -8.77 4.62
CA THR A 524 -43.38 -7.55 5.35
C THR A 524 -44.50 -6.80 4.63
N LYS A 525 -44.48 -6.74 3.30
CA LYS A 525 -45.56 -6.12 2.50
C LYS A 525 -46.85 -6.91 2.60
N ASP A 526 -46.78 -8.23 2.60
CA ASP A 526 -47.95 -9.10 2.67
C ASP A 526 -48.60 -9.12 4.07
N ALA A 527 -47.85 -8.70 5.10
CA ALA A 527 -48.34 -8.53 6.47
C ALA A 527 -48.97 -7.15 6.77
N THR A 528 -48.76 -6.14 5.90
CA THR A 528 -49.36 -4.80 5.99
C THR A 528 -50.57 -4.64 5.07
#